data_AF-H0TKW5-F1
#
_entry.id   AF-H0TKW5-F1
#
_cell.length_a   1.000
_cell.length_b   1.000
_cell.length_c   1.000
_cell.angle_alpha   90.00
_cell.angle_beta   90.00
_cell.angle_gamma   90.00
#
_symmetry.space_group_name_H-M   'P 1'
#
loop_
_entity.id
_entity.type
_entity.pdbx_description
1 polymer ?
#
loop_
_entity_poly.entity_id
_entity_poly.type
_entity_poly.pdbx_seq_one_letter_code
_entity_poly.pdbx_strand_id
1 'polypeptide(L)' 'MARRIVIPHPRGGVIDATAPLPPHMLQSWNLLGLEADRFDPIENAPEE' A
#
# COMPACT_ATOMS: atom_id res chain seq x y z
N MET A 1 0.45 -0.54 6.85
CA MET A 1 1.61 0.11 6.19
C MET A 1 1.04 0.95 5.06
N ALA A 2 1.30 2.27 4.99
CA ALA A 2 0.58 3.14 4.04
C ALA A 2 1.23 3.13 2.64
N ARG A 3 0.93 2.11 1.83
CA ARG A 3 1.37 2.02 0.42
C ARG A 3 0.31 2.49 -0.59
N ARG A 4 -0.92 2.67 -0.14
CA ARG A 4 -2.07 3.11 -0.92
C ARG A 4 -2.79 4.22 -0.16
N ILE A 5 -3.22 5.25 -0.87
CA ILE A 5 -4.05 6.31 -0.33
C ILE A 5 -5.22 6.57 -1.27
N VAL A 6 -6.42 6.59 -0.71
CA VAL A 6 -7.67 6.85 -1.42
C VAL A 6 -8.21 8.17 -0.91
N ILE A 7 -8.38 9.16 -1.80
CA ILE A 7 -8.81 10.52 -1.44
C ILE A 7 -9.96 10.95 -2.35
N PRO A 8 -11.07 11.49 -1.80
CA PRO A 8 -12.13 12.07 -2.63
C PRO A 8 -11.61 13.32 -3.36
N HIS A 9 -11.90 13.41 -4.66
CA HIS A 9 -11.45 14.54 -5.48
C HIS A 9 -12.46 15.70 -5.42
N PRO A 10 -12.01 16.96 -5.22
CA PRO A 10 -12.91 18.10 -5.02
C PRO A 10 -13.79 18.46 -6.23
N ARG A 11 -13.45 17.97 -7.44
CA ARG A 11 -14.28 18.13 -8.65
C ARG A 11 -15.18 16.91 -8.93
N GLY A 12 -15.34 16.02 -7.94
CA GLY A 12 -15.94 14.70 -8.10
C GLY A 12 -14.92 13.64 -8.52
N GLY A 13 -15.22 12.38 -8.22
CA GLY A 13 -14.34 11.22 -8.44
C GLY A 13 -13.47 10.87 -7.24
N VAL A 14 -12.65 9.84 -7.40
CA VAL A 14 -11.75 9.31 -6.35
C VAL A 14 -10.33 9.24 -6.91
N ILE A 15 -9.36 9.71 -6.14
CA ILE A 15 -7.93 9.51 -6.42
C ILE A 15 -7.53 8.24 -5.67
N ASP A 16 -7.02 7.25 -6.39
CA ASP A 16 -6.41 6.05 -5.85
C ASP A 16 -4.93 6.03 -6.26
N ALA A 17 -4.04 6.22 -5.29
CA ALA A 17 -2.61 6.29 -5.52
C ALA A 17 -1.89 5.18 -4.74
N THR A 18 -1.09 4.38 -5.45
CA THR A 18 -0.26 3.31 -4.88
C THR A 18 1.21 3.53 -5.20
N ALA A 19 2.09 3.28 -4.23
CA ALA A 19 3.55 3.39 -4.40
C ALA A 19 4.26 2.03 -4.27
N PRO A 20 5.25 1.73 -5.14
CA PRO A 20 6.11 0.56 -4.99
C PRO A 20 7.08 0.73 -3.83
N LEU A 21 7.59 -0.38 -3.30
CA LEU A 21 8.59 -0.33 -2.22
C LEU A 21 9.90 0.28 -2.74
N PRO A 22 10.49 1.26 -2.03
CA PRO A 22 11.74 1.86 -2.48
C PRO A 22 12.91 0.87 -2.42
N PRO A 23 13.93 1.00 -3.31
CA PRO A 23 15.01 0.01 -3.45
C PRO A 23 15.79 -0.30 -2.16
N HIS A 24 15.97 0.69 -1.29
CA HIS A 24 16.69 0.51 -0.02
C HIS A 24 15.86 -0.27 1.02
N MET A 25 14.53 -0.24 0.94
CA MET A 25 13.66 -1.04 1.81
C MET A 25 13.56 -2.48 1.34
N LEU A 26 13.67 -2.74 0.02
CA LEU A 26 13.70 -4.10 -0.53
C LEU A 26 14.86 -4.91 0.04
N GLN A 27 16.02 -4.29 0.23
CA GLN A 27 17.18 -4.95 0.85
C GLN A 27 16.86 -5.47 2.26
N SER A 28 16.28 -4.62 3.11
CA SER A 28 15.89 -4.99 4.47
C SER A 28 14.77 -6.03 4.49
N TRP A 29 13.79 -5.93 3.60
CA TRP A 29 12.72 -6.92 3.48
C TRP A 29 13.22 -8.28 3.03
N ASN A 30 14.11 -8.34 2.05
CA ASN A 30 14.74 -9.59 1.62
C ASN A 30 15.55 -10.23 2.74
N LEU A 31 16.28 -9.43 3.53
CA LEU A 31 17.05 -9.92 4.68
C LEU A 31 16.15 -10.54 5.75
N LEU A 32 14.99 -9.92 6.01
CA LEU A 32 14.04 -10.36 7.02
C LEU A 32 13.06 -11.44 6.52
N GLY A 33 13.14 -11.84 5.24
CA GLY A 33 12.21 -12.78 4.62
C GLY A 33 10.77 -12.27 4.53
N LEU A 34 10.59 -10.95 4.47
CA LEU A 34 9.28 -10.31 4.34
C LEU A 34 8.90 -10.21 2.86
N GLU A 35 7.71 -10.67 2.51
CA GLU A 35 7.21 -10.65 1.13
C GLU A 35 6.68 -9.28 0.75
N ALA A 36 7.23 -8.72 -0.33
CA ALA A 36 6.94 -7.35 -0.73
C ALA A 36 5.61 -7.15 -1.45
N ASP A 37 5.17 -8.18 -2.16
CA ASP A 37 3.94 -8.19 -2.95
C ASP A 37 2.82 -8.98 -2.27
N ARG A 38 2.98 -9.31 -0.99
CA ARG A 38 1.96 -10.03 -0.26
C ARG A 38 0.70 -9.18 -0.14
N PHE A 39 -0.43 -9.79 -0.49
CA PHE A 39 -1.77 -9.25 -0.33
C PHE A 39 -1.96 -8.65 1.08
N ASP A 40 -2.40 -7.38 1.15
CA ASP A 40 -2.71 -6.72 2.41
C ASP A 40 -4.15 -7.06 2.82
N PRO A 41 -4.37 -7.84 3.90
CA PRO A 41 -5.72 -8.22 4.33
C PRO A 41 -6.59 -7.03 4.77
N ILE A 42 -6.01 -5.84 4.95
CA ILE A 42 -6.75 -4.61 5.20
C ILE A 42 -7.64 -4.24 4.00
N GLU A 43 -7.33 -4.68 2.78
CA GLU A 43 -8.18 -4.45 1.60
C GLU A 43 -9.58 -5.06 1.72
N ASN A 44 -9.73 -6.11 2.52
CA ASN A 44 -11.03 -6.77 2.79
C ASN A 44 -11.55 -6.47 4.20
N ALA A 45 -10.87 -5.60 4.96
CA ALA A 45 -11.32 -5.28 6.30
C ALA A 45 -12.65 -4.51 6.22
N PRO A 46 -13.70 -4.93 6.96
CA PRO A 46 -14.89 -4.10 7.09
C PRO A 46 -14.51 -2.78 7.77
N GLU A 47 -15.00 -1.67 7.22
CA GLU A 47 -14.90 -0.35 7.85
C GLU A 47 -15.81 -0.32 9.10
N GLU A 48 -15.29 -0.74 10.25
CA GLU A 48 -15.84 -0.38 11.57
C GLU A 48 -15.11 0.84 12.17
#